data_AF-A0A971BVS3-F1
#
_entry.id   AF-A0A971BVS3-F1
#
_cell.length_a   1.000
_cell.length_b   1.000
_cell.length_c   1.000
_cell.angle_alpha   90.00
_cell.angle_beta   90.00
_cell.angle_gamma   90.00
#
_symmetry.space_group_name_H-M   'P 1'
#
loop_
_entity.id
_entity.type
_entity.pdbx_description
1 polymer ?
#
loop_
_entity_poly.entity_id
_entity_poly.type
_entity_poly.pdbx_seq_one_letter_code
_entity_poly.pdbx_strand_id
1 'polypeptide(L)'
;MDTNNNVFSYAHESFAETANALLRAQTGRPKPSYAGLVRAAVQRGWPYTPQYLSQMLSGDRAPTMEAMEIVAPLLGVRPDYFREYRVERVRRWFIEHPALDDHFYEQIAAFVAGVVPQRAPHPGALR
;
A
#
# COMPACT_ATOMS: atom_id res chain seq x y z
N MET A 1 25.32 10.62 21.06
CA MET A 1 24.89 9.25 20.67
C MET A 1 23.71 9.44 19.75
N ASP A 2 23.98 9.52 18.45
CA ASP A 2 22.97 9.75 17.43
C ASP A 2 22.19 8.46 17.21
N THR A 3 20.98 8.39 17.76
CA THR A 3 20.03 7.32 17.45
C THR A 3 19.59 7.49 16.01
N ASN A 4 20.19 6.68 15.14
CA ASN A 4 19.78 6.31 13.79
C ASN A 4 18.26 6.39 13.59
N ASN A 5 17.76 7.55 13.16
CA ASN A 5 16.40 7.70 12.68
C ASN A 5 16.41 7.38 11.18
N ASN A 6 16.66 6.11 10.85
CA ASN A 6 16.40 5.61 9.50
C ASN A 6 14.89 5.42 9.40
N VAL A 7 14.18 6.54 9.25
CA VAL A 7 12.76 6.57 8.93
C VAL A 7 12.65 5.89 7.58
N PHE A 8 12.28 4.61 7.58
CA PHE A 8 11.92 3.92 6.37
C PHE A 8 10.87 4.77 5.65
N SER A 9 11.27 5.45 4.57
CA SER A 9 10.43 6.36 3.81
C SER A 9 9.43 5.54 3.00
N TYR A 10 8.43 4.99 3.68
CA TYR A 10 7.36 4.23 3.03
C TYR A 10 6.40 5.19 2.33
N ALA A 11 5.85 4.77 1.18
CA ALA A 11 4.83 5.54 0.52
C ALA A 11 3.52 5.52 1.32
N HIS A 12 2.89 6.68 1.45
CA HIS A 12 1.60 6.84 2.11
C HIS A 12 0.45 7.03 1.11
N GLU A 13 0.80 7.41 -0.12
CA GLU A 13 -0.06 7.50 -1.29
C GLU A 13 -0.56 6.12 -1.72
N SER A 14 -1.53 6.11 -2.65
CA SER A 14 -2.02 4.87 -3.23
C SER A 14 -0.92 4.14 -4.01
N PHE A 15 -1.12 2.83 -4.20
CA PHE A 15 -0.28 2.01 -5.08
C PHE A 15 -0.15 2.65 -6.46
N ALA A 16 -1.26 3.09 -7.05
CA ALA A 16 -1.29 3.67 -8.38
C ALA A 16 -0.40 4.93 -8.47
N GLU A 17 -0.55 5.86 -7.52
CA GLU A 17 0.25 7.10 -7.48
C GLU A 17 1.73 6.81 -7.28
N THR A 18 2.04 5.93 -6.33
CA THR A 18 3.42 5.54 -5.99
C THR A 18 4.09 4.82 -7.16
N ALA A 19 3.42 3.84 -7.76
CA ALA A 19 3.95 3.07 -8.88
C ALA A 19 4.18 3.96 -10.11
N ASN A 20 3.27 4.90 -10.39
CA ASN A 20 3.46 5.87 -11.47
C ASN A 20 4.61 6.84 -11.18
N ALA A 21 4.78 7.29 -9.93
CA ALA A 21 5.92 8.13 -9.56
C ALA A 21 7.25 7.40 -9.79
N LEU A 22 7.35 6.14 -9.35
CA LEU A 22 8.52 5.29 -9.59
C LEU A 22 8.77 5.07 -11.09
N LEU A 23 7.72 4.78 -11.87
CA LEU A 23 7.84 4.53 -13.29
C LEU A 23 8.25 5.80 -14.07
N ARG A 24 7.76 6.97 -13.67
CA ARG A 24 8.22 8.27 -14.19
C ARG A 24 9.69 8.51 -13.87
N ALA A 25 10.12 8.23 -12.64
CA ALA A 25 11.52 8.37 -12.23
C ALA A 25 12.46 7.44 -13.03
N GLN A 26 12.06 6.20 -13.28
CA GLN A 26 12.85 5.24 -14.06
C GLN A 26 12.94 5.60 -15.55
N THR A 27 11.85 6.10 -16.14
CA THR A 27 11.77 6.34 -17.60
C THR A 27 12.11 7.76 -18.01
N GLY A 28 12.13 8.71 -17.07
CA GLY A 28 12.23 10.15 -17.34
C GLY A 28 11.03 10.73 -18.10
N ARG A 29 9.94 9.97 -18.26
CA ARG A 29 8.76 10.39 -19.04
C ARG A 29 7.64 10.84 -18.13
N PRO A 30 6.93 11.95 -18.43
CA PRO A 30 5.78 12.38 -17.64
C PRO A 30 4.58 11.42 -17.75
N LYS A 31 4.46 10.71 -18.88
CA LYS A 31 3.45 9.67 -19.12
C LYS A 31 4.14 8.38 -19.62
N PRO A 32 4.61 7.52 -18.70
CA PRO A 32 5.28 6.29 -19.07
C PRO A 32 4.31 5.29 -19.71
N SER A 33 4.81 4.49 -20.65
CA SER A 33 4.04 3.37 -21.21
C SER A 33 4.13 2.17 -20.27
N TYR A 34 2.99 1.53 -20.00
CA TYR A 34 2.95 0.31 -19.19
C TYR A 34 3.38 -0.94 -19.96
N ALA A 35 3.52 -0.88 -21.29
CA ALA A 35 3.82 -2.06 -22.10
C ALA A 35 5.14 -2.75 -21.70
N GLY A 36 6.15 -1.97 -21.32
CA GLY A 36 7.42 -2.52 -20.80
C GLY A 36 7.22 -3.26 -19.48
N LEU A 37 6.50 -2.64 -18.54
CA LEU A 37 6.21 -3.22 -17.24
C LEU A 37 5.33 -4.47 -17.34
N VAL A 38 4.30 -4.45 -18.18
CA VAL A 38 3.44 -5.62 -18.47
C VAL A 38 4.27 -6.77 -19.01
N ARG A 39 5.12 -6.53 -20.01
CA ARG A 39 5.98 -7.60 -20.58
C ARG A 39 6.91 -8.18 -19.52
N ALA A 40 7.53 -7.34 -18.70
CA ALA A 40 8.42 -7.78 -17.64
C ALA A 40 7.68 -8.56 -16.54
N ALA A 41 6.45 -8.15 -16.21
CA ALA A 41 5.60 -8.88 -15.26
C ALA A 41 5.23 -10.28 -15.80
N VAL A 42 4.80 -10.38 -17.07
CA VAL A 42 4.48 -11.67 -17.72
C VAL A 42 5.69 -12.60 -17.71
N GLN A 43 6.89 -12.09 -18.00
CA GLN A 43 8.12 -12.88 -17.92
C GLN A 43 8.45 -13.38 -16.50
N ARG A 44 7.95 -12.71 -15.46
CA ARG A 44 8.06 -13.11 -14.06
C ARG A 44 6.91 -13.98 -13.55
N GLY A 45 6.08 -14.51 -14.46
CA GLY A 45 4.98 -15.41 -14.09
C GLY A 45 3.72 -14.68 -13.62
N TRP A 46 3.46 -13.47 -14.14
CA TRP A 46 2.22 -12.73 -13.87
C TRP A 46 0.97 -13.61 -14.13
N PRO A 47 0.17 -13.91 -13.10
CA PRO A 47 -0.96 -14.84 -13.24
C PRO A 47 -2.24 -14.15 -13.71
N TYR A 48 -2.26 -12.82 -13.82
CA TYR A 48 -3.44 -12.03 -14.18
C TYR A 48 -3.43 -11.62 -15.66
N THR A 49 -4.52 -11.02 -16.12
CA THR A 49 -4.56 -10.45 -17.47
C THR A 49 -3.66 -9.21 -17.57
N PRO A 50 -3.15 -8.85 -18.76
CA PRO A 50 -2.45 -7.57 -18.96
C PRO A 50 -3.28 -6.35 -18.56
N GLN A 51 -4.60 -6.41 -18.79
CA GLN A 51 -5.53 -5.36 -18.42
C GLN A 51 -5.60 -5.14 -16.91
N TYR A 52 -5.45 -6.20 -16.11
CA TYR A 52 -5.41 -6.13 -14.66
C TYR A 52 -4.32 -5.15 -14.18
N LEU A 53 -3.11 -5.26 -14.74
CA LEU A 53 -1.99 -4.39 -14.35
C LEU A 53 -2.27 -2.93 -14.70
N SER A 54 -2.82 -2.69 -15.90
CA SER A 54 -3.21 -1.33 -16.31
C SER A 54 -4.26 -0.73 -15.36
N GLN A 55 -5.25 -1.53 -14.93
CA GLN A 55 -6.28 -1.10 -13.97
C GLN A 55 -5.70 -0.83 -12.57
N MET A 56 -4.71 -1.60 -12.12
CA MET A 56 -4.00 -1.29 -10.87
C MET A 56 -3.25 0.03 -10.96
N LEU A 57 -2.57 0.26 -12.08
CA LEU A 57 -1.76 1.46 -12.29
C LEU A 57 -2.62 2.71 -12.54
N SER A 58 -3.87 2.57 -12.98
CA SER A 58 -4.83 3.68 -13.06
C SER A 58 -5.59 3.91 -11.75
N GLY A 59 -5.55 2.95 -10.81
CA GLY A 59 -6.32 3.00 -9.56
C GLY A 59 -7.75 2.45 -9.69
N ASP A 60 -8.15 1.99 -10.88
CA ASP A 60 -9.48 1.39 -11.12
C ASP A 60 -9.63 0.01 -10.46
N ARG A 61 -8.52 -0.60 -10.04
CA ARG A 61 -8.52 -1.89 -9.36
C ARG A 61 -7.53 -1.92 -8.20
N ALA A 62 -7.99 -2.39 -7.05
CA ALA A 62 -7.14 -2.62 -5.90
C ALA A 62 -6.07 -3.70 -6.20
N PRO A 63 -4.81 -3.48 -5.84
CA PRO A 63 -3.73 -4.45 -6.04
C PRO A 63 -3.82 -5.62 -5.04
N THR A 64 -3.56 -6.84 -5.48
CA THR A 64 -3.34 -7.98 -4.56
C THR A 64 -1.91 -7.98 -4.03
N MET A 65 -1.66 -8.66 -2.90
CA MET A 65 -0.29 -8.86 -2.38
C MET A 65 0.62 -9.52 -3.41
N GLU A 66 0.16 -10.60 -4.03
CA GLU A 66 0.91 -11.33 -5.06
C GLU A 66 1.25 -10.42 -6.26
N ALA A 67 0.29 -9.61 -6.71
CA ALA A 67 0.54 -8.65 -7.79
C ALA A 67 1.62 -7.62 -7.40
N MET A 68 1.56 -7.10 -6.18
CA MET A 68 2.57 -6.17 -5.65
C MET A 68 3.95 -6.84 -5.50
N GLU A 69 4.01 -8.12 -5.13
CA GLU A 69 5.25 -8.90 -5.02
C GLU A 69 5.97 -9.05 -6.36
N ILE A 70 5.21 -9.16 -7.46
CA ILE A 70 5.77 -9.24 -8.81
C ILE A 70 6.18 -7.86 -9.33
N VAL A 71 5.36 -6.84 -9.10
CA VAL A 71 5.55 -5.49 -9.69
C VAL A 71 6.58 -4.66 -8.93
N ALA A 72 6.63 -4.74 -7.61
CA ALA A 72 7.54 -3.90 -6.80
C ALA A 72 9.01 -4.03 -7.22
N PRO A 73 9.56 -5.25 -7.42
CA PRO A 73 10.96 -5.39 -7.81
C PRO A 73 11.22 -4.94 -9.25
N LEU A 74 10.19 -4.89 -10.11
CA LEU A 74 10.32 -4.29 -11.45
C LEU A 74 10.40 -2.76 -11.37
N LEU A 75 9.81 -2.18 -10.34
CA LEU A 75 9.90 -0.76 -10.01
C LEU A 75 11.12 -0.42 -9.13
N GLY A 76 11.99 -1.39 -8.86
CA GLY A 76 13.22 -1.20 -8.08
C GLY A 76 13.02 -1.04 -6.58
N VAL A 77 11.84 -1.43 -6.05
CA VAL A 77 11.51 -1.34 -4.63
C VAL A 77 11.06 -2.70 -4.08
N ARG A 78 11.00 -2.81 -2.76
CA ARG A 78 10.39 -3.97 -2.11
C ARG A 78 8.87 -3.80 -2.00
N PRO A 79 8.07 -4.87 -1.90
CA PRO A 79 6.61 -4.76 -1.79
C PRO A 79 6.14 -3.95 -0.57
N ASP A 80 6.89 -4.01 0.54
CA ASP A 80 6.63 -3.24 1.76
C ASP A 80 6.78 -1.72 1.59
N TYR A 81 7.28 -1.25 0.44
CA TYR A 81 7.25 0.17 0.11
C TYR A 81 5.82 0.69 -0.08
N PHE A 82 4.89 -0.15 -0.56
CA PHE A 82 3.51 0.23 -0.82
C PHE A 82 2.64 0.13 0.44
N ARG A 83 1.76 1.12 0.65
CA ARG A 83 0.85 1.17 1.79
C ARG A 83 -0.09 -0.03 1.82
N GLU A 84 -0.71 -0.36 0.69
CA GLU A 84 -1.68 -1.45 0.56
C GLU A 84 -1.06 -2.81 0.91
N TYR A 85 0.18 -3.05 0.51
CA TYR A 85 0.91 -4.26 0.88
C TYR A 85 1.11 -4.36 2.39
N ARG A 86 1.55 -3.26 3.03
CA ARG A 86 1.74 -3.21 4.48
C ARG A 86 0.44 -3.45 5.24
N VAL A 87 -0.66 -2.81 4.81
CA VAL A 87 -1.98 -2.97 5.44
C VAL A 87 -2.47 -4.41 5.32
N GLU A 88 -2.42 -5.01 4.14
CA GLU A 88 -2.88 -6.39 3.95
C GLU A 88 -1.97 -7.39 4.69
N ARG A 89 -0.66 -7.14 4.75
CA ARG A 89 0.27 -7.97 5.52
C ARG A 89 -0.01 -7.90 7.02
N VAL A 90 -0.26 -6.71 7.56
CA VAL A 90 -0.69 -6.55 8.96
C VAL A 90 -1.99 -7.29 9.21
N ARG A 91 -2.99 -7.12 8.34
CA ARG A 91 -4.27 -7.84 8.46
C ARG A 91 -4.08 -9.35 8.50
N ARG A 92 -3.21 -9.91 7.64
CA ARG A 92 -2.91 -11.35 7.65
C ARG A 92 -2.25 -11.80 8.94
N TRP A 93 -1.30 -11.03 9.48
CA TRP A 93 -0.68 -11.37 10.77
C TRP A 93 -1.68 -11.45 11.91
N PHE A 94 -2.62 -10.51 11.99
CA PHE A 94 -3.67 -10.53 13.02
C PHE A 94 -4.62 -11.73 12.85
N ILE A 95 -4.92 -12.14 11.61
CA ILE A 95 -5.71 -13.36 11.34
C ILE A 95 -4.93 -14.63 11.73
N GLU A 96 -3.65 -14.71 11.35
CA GLU A 96 -2.78 -15.88 11.59
C GLU A 96 -2.38 -16.02 13.06
N HIS A 97 -2.34 -14.91 13.79
CA HIS A 97 -1.93 -14.84 15.19
C HIS A 97 -2.90 -13.98 16.01
N PRO A 98 -4.07 -14.52 16.41
CA PRO A 98 -5.08 -13.76 17.15
C PRO A 98 -4.59 -13.15 18.47
N ALA A 99 -3.53 -13.69 19.08
CA ALA A 99 -2.91 -13.11 20.28
C ALA A 99 -2.35 -11.69 20.07
N LEU A 100 -2.17 -11.27 18.81
CA LEU A 100 -1.81 -9.89 18.47
C LEU A 100 -2.94 -8.90 18.78
N ASP A 101 -4.20 -9.34 18.75
CA ASP A 101 -5.35 -8.50 19.11
C ASP A 101 -5.16 -7.99 20.55
N ASP A 102 -5.05 -8.89 21.51
CA ASP A 102 -4.90 -8.54 22.94
C ASP A 102 -3.64 -7.72 23.20
N HIS A 103 -2.56 -8.00 22.46
CA HIS A 103 -1.29 -7.32 22.66
C HIS A 103 -1.30 -5.87 22.16
N PHE A 104 -1.96 -5.60 21.02
CA PHE A 104 -1.88 -4.30 20.33
C PHE A 104 -3.16 -3.48 20.39
N TYR A 105 -4.31 -4.06 20.76
CA TYR A 105 -5.60 -3.37 20.73
C TYR A 105 -5.57 -2.04 21.48
N GLU A 106 -5.15 -2.05 22.76
CA GLU A 106 -5.12 -0.82 23.59
C GLU A 106 -4.23 0.27 22.99
N GLN A 107 -3.08 -0.11 22.40
CA GLN A 107 -2.16 0.83 21.78
C GLN A 107 -2.76 1.46 20.52
N ILE A 108 -3.41 0.64 19.69
CA ILE A 108 -4.10 1.09 18.47
C ILE A 108 -5.29 1.97 18.85
N ALA A 109 -6.09 1.58 19.84
CA ALA A 109 -7.27 2.31 20.29
C ALA A 109 -6.89 3.69 20.85
N ALA A 110 -5.86 3.76 21.70
CA ALA A 110 -5.34 5.02 22.22
C ALA A 110 -4.82 5.95 21.11
N PHE A 111 -4.08 5.40 20.13
CA PHE A 111 -3.60 6.17 18.99
C PHE A 111 -4.77 6.74 18.16
N VAL A 112 -5.76 5.92 17.84
CA VAL A 112 -6.95 6.36 17.09
C VAL A 112 -7.72 7.43 17.85
N ALA A 113 -7.89 7.29 19.17
CA ALA A 113 -8.58 8.29 19.99
C ALA A 113 -7.83 9.64 20.05
N GLY A 114 -6.50 9.63 19.97
CA GLY A 114 -5.69 10.84 19.93
C GLY A 114 -5.60 11.51 18.56
N VAL A 115 -5.82 10.76 17.48
CA VAL A 115 -5.67 11.24 16.08
C VAL A 115 -7.01 11.58 15.43
N VAL A 116 -8.10 10.90 15.82
CA VAL A 116 -9.45 11.15 15.29
C VAL A 116 -10.16 12.11 16.24
N PRO A 117 -10.48 13.36 15.84
CA PRO A 117 -11.30 14.23 16.66
C PRO A 117 -12.64 13.55 16.90
N GLN A 118 -13.03 13.39 18.17
CA GLN A 118 -14.36 12.89 18.51
C GLN A 118 -15.39 13.77 17.80
N ARG A 119 -16.11 13.19 16.84
CA ARG A 119 -17.24 13.85 16.20
C ARG A 119 -18.24 14.13 17.31
N ALA A 120 -18.39 15.39 17.71
CA ALA A 120 -19.34 15.78 18.73
C ALA A 120 -20.73 15.24 18.34
N PRO A 121 -21.49 14.63 19.28
CA PRO A 121 -22.85 14.23 18.98
C PRO A 121 -23.65 15.46 18.52
N HIS A 122 -24.37 15.32 17.41
CA HIS A 122 -25.25 16.39 16.92
C HIS A 122 -26.26 16.76 18.03
N PRO A 123 -26.29 18.02 18.50
CA PRO A 123 -27.30 18.47 19.45
C PRO A 123 -28.63 18.62 18.70
N GLY A 124 -29.38 17.53 18.57
CA GLY A 124 -30.66 17.55 17.87
C GLY A 124 -31.51 16.28 17.94
N ALA A 125 -31.00 15.16 18.46
CA ALA A 125 -31.74 13.90 18.53
C ALA A 125 -32.55 13.71 19.83
N LEU A 126 -33.09 14.79 20.40
CA LEU A 126 -34.13 14.72 21.42
C LEU A 126 -35.20 15.76 21.11
N ARG A 127 -36.21 15.33 20.34
CA ARG A 127 -37.59 15.80 20.45
C ARG A 127 -38.53 14.64 20.17
#